data_AF-A0A8X6HZI5-F1
#
_entry.id   AF-A0A8X6HZI5-F1
#
_cell.length_a   1.000
_cell.length_b   1.000
_cell.length_c   1.000
_cell.angle_alpha   90.00
_cell.angle_beta   90.00
_cell.angle_gamma   90.00
#
_symmetry.space_group_name_H-M   'P 1'
#
loop_
_entity.id
_entity.type
_entity.pdbx_description
1 polymer ?
#
loop_
_entity_poly.entity_id
_entity_poly.type
_entity_poly.pdbx_seq_one_letter_code
_entity_poly.pdbx_strand_id
1 'polypeptide(L)'
;MTIIELNRKQTTFRNKVSKVKNFINSFQLTESTKDYIALKSKLDNIKSIIKELDILQNDYCALPDKVNLKDSLDTLSYLQEEAEETKVSFLVLLSNYESKNETVNNNSKNNHAKLPDLPLPTFSGKFQEFEQFNLQFMNLIGNNPSLNEVQKLCYLKGALKNEASIIQSDQDTFDSLMKALEVRYENTRALVDILS
;
A
#
# COMPACT_ATOMS: atom_id res chain seq x y z
N MET A 1 26.22 19.87 -4.07
CA MET A 1 25.71 19.88 -5.46
C MET A 1 25.55 21.32 -5.90
N THR A 2 25.80 21.65 -7.16
CA THR A 2 25.58 23.00 -7.70
C THR A 2 24.15 23.16 -8.20
N ILE A 3 23.65 24.40 -8.29
CA ILE A 3 22.33 24.67 -8.88
C ILE A 3 22.16 24.09 -10.30
N ILE A 4 23.24 24.08 -11.10
CA ILE A 4 23.24 23.52 -12.46
C ILE A 4 22.98 22.01 -12.44
N GLU A 5 23.60 21.29 -11.50
CA GLU A 5 23.40 19.85 -11.34
C GLU A 5 21.97 19.53 -10.89
N LEU A 6 21.40 20.34 -9.99
CA LEU A 6 20.03 20.19 -9.52
C LEU A 6 19.02 20.46 -10.65
N ASN A 7 19.21 21.53 -11.43
CA ASN A 7 18.37 21.84 -12.60
C ASN A 7 18.42 20.72 -13.66
N ARG A 8 19.59 20.08 -13.84
CA ARG A 8 19.74 18.93 -14.74
C ARG A 8 18.98 17.70 -14.22
N LYS A 9 19.04 17.43 -12.91
CA LYS A 9 18.24 16.37 -12.28
C LYS A 9 16.74 16.65 -12.44
N GLN A 10 16.31 17.88 -12.21
CA GLN A 10 14.92 18.31 -12.39
C GLN A 10 14.41 18.06 -13.81
N THR A 11 15.21 18.42 -14.82
CA THR A 11 14.90 18.14 -16.23
C THR A 11 14.75 16.62 -16.49
N THR A 12 15.62 15.82 -15.86
CA THR A 12 15.56 14.36 -15.96
C THR A 12 14.27 13.82 -15.35
N PHE A 13 13.87 14.32 -14.17
CA PHE A 13 12.63 13.92 -13.53
C PHE A 13 11.40 14.34 -14.32
N ARG A 14 11.38 15.57 -14.87
CA ARG A 14 10.32 16.02 -15.79
C ARG A 14 10.12 15.01 -16.92
N ASN A 15 11.20 14.61 -17.58
CA ASN A 15 11.13 13.63 -18.67
C ASN A 15 10.62 12.26 -18.21
N LYS A 16 11.00 11.80 -17.00
CA LYS A 16 10.50 10.54 -16.43
C LYS A 16 9.00 10.63 -16.13
N VAL A 17 8.53 11.70 -15.50
CA VAL A 17 7.10 11.94 -15.22
C VAL A 17 6.31 11.98 -16.52
N SER A 18 6.75 12.74 -17.52
CA SER A 18 6.08 12.80 -18.82
C SER A 18 5.98 11.45 -19.51
N LYS A 19 7.01 10.59 -19.42
CA LYS A 19 6.95 9.21 -19.96
C LYS A 19 5.89 8.37 -19.26
N VAL A 20 5.76 8.47 -17.94
CA VAL A 20 4.76 7.74 -17.16
C VAL A 20 3.35 8.29 -17.41
N LYS A 21 3.21 9.62 -17.52
CA LYS A 21 1.97 10.31 -17.90
C LYS A 21 1.50 9.93 -19.31
N ASN A 22 2.42 9.84 -20.27
CA ASN A 22 2.07 9.41 -21.62
C ASN A 22 1.60 7.96 -21.66
N PHE A 23 2.24 7.07 -20.86
CA PHE A 23 1.80 5.68 -20.76
C PHE A 23 0.33 5.60 -20.32
N ILE A 24 -0.05 6.30 -19.24
CA ILE A 24 -1.42 6.28 -18.72
C ILE A 24 -2.43 6.90 -19.70
N ASN A 25 -2.06 7.98 -20.39
CA ASN A 25 -2.93 8.63 -21.38
C ASN A 25 -3.17 7.76 -22.62
N SER A 26 -2.17 6.98 -23.03
CA SER A 26 -2.30 6.03 -24.14
C SER A 26 -2.83 4.66 -23.73
N PHE A 27 -3.08 4.45 -22.43
CA PHE A 27 -3.42 3.14 -21.91
C PHE A 27 -4.85 2.75 -22.30
N GLN A 28 -4.97 1.61 -22.98
CA GLN A 28 -6.25 1.02 -23.35
C GLN A 28 -6.46 -0.25 -22.53
N LEU A 29 -7.59 -0.33 -21.84
CA LEU A 29 -7.99 -1.51 -21.07
C LEU A 29 -8.27 -2.67 -22.04
N THR A 30 -7.55 -3.78 -21.89
CA THR A 30 -7.74 -5.01 -22.69
C THR A 30 -8.10 -6.25 -21.85
N GLU A 31 -8.41 -6.04 -20.56
CA GLU A 31 -8.82 -7.05 -19.56
C GLU A 31 -7.77 -8.13 -19.23
N SER A 32 -6.52 -7.99 -19.69
CA SER A 32 -5.48 -8.99 -19.43
C SER A 32 -4.77 -8.77 -18.09
N THR A 33 -4.34 -9.84 -17.41
CA THR A 33 -3.48 -9.76 -16.21
C THR A 33 -2.19 -8.97 -16.43
N LYS A 34 -1.74 -8.83 -17.68
CA LYS A 34 -0.58 -8.01 -18.06
C LYS A 34 -0.84 -6.52 -17.87
N ASP A 35 -2.07 -6.07 -18.06
CA ASP A 35 -2.50 -4.67 -17.90
C ASP A 35 -2.36 -4.23 -16.44
N TYR A 36 -2.83 -5.05 -15.50
CA TYR A 36 -2.70 -4.81 -14.07
C TYR A 36 -1.23 -4.74 -13.63
N ILE A 37 -0.41 -5.71 -14.06
CA ILE A 37 1.01 -5.76 -13.73
C ILE A 37 1.74 -4.54 -14.29
N ALA A 38 1.43 -4.14 -15.53
CA ALA A 38 2.01 -2.96 -16.16
C ALA A 38 1.62 -1.68 -15.41
N LEU A 39 0.34 -1.50 -15.07
CA LEU A 39 -0.15 -0.36 -14.29
C LEU A 39 0.52 -0.29 -12.91
N LYS A 40 0.60 -1.42 -12.19
CA LYS A 40 1.25 -1.50 -10.86
C LYS A 40 2.74 -1.16 -10.93
N SER A 41 3.45 -1.71 -11.92
CA SER A 41 4.87 -1.39 -12.14
C SER A 41 5.09 0.11 -12.44
N LYS A 42 4.23 0.72 -13.26
CA LYS A 42 4.31 2.16 -13.55
C LYS A 42 3.93 3.03 -12.35
N LEU A 43 2.99 2.58 -11.52
CA LEU A 43 2.67 3.21 -10.24
C LEU A 43 3.87 3.20 -9.28
N ASP A 44 4.62 2.11 -9.22
CA ASP A 44 5.80 2.05 -8.36
C ASP A 44 6.94 2.94 -8.87
N ASN A 45 7.07 3.07 -10.20
CA ASN A 45 8.00 4.03 -10.80
C ASN A 45 7.65 5.49 -10.43
N ILE A 46 6.37 5.89 -10.50
CA ILE A 46 5.99 7.27 -10.15
C ILE A 46 6.18 7.54 -8.65
N LYS A 47 5.90 6.55 -7.77
CA LYS A 47 6.21 6.66 -6.33
C LYS A 47 7.70 6.84 -6.06
N SER A 48 8.57 6.15 -6.80
CA SER A 48 10.03 6.33 -6.68
C SER A 48 10.44 7.73 -7.12
N ILE A 49 9.88 8.24 -8.22
CA ILE A 49 10.16 9.60 -8.72
C ILE A 49 9.75 10.64 -7.68
N ILE A 50 8.57 10.51 -7.05
CA ILE A 50 8.10 11.44 -6.02
C ILE A 50 9.11 11.50 -4.85
N LYS A 51 9.56 10.34 -4.35
CA LYS A 51 10.59 10.30 -3.30
C LYS A 51 11.91 10.98 -3.72
N GLU A 52 12.33 10.78 -4.96
CA GLU A 52 13.53 11.43 -5.50
C GLU A 52 13.35 12.95 -5.67
N LEU A 53 12.14 13.43 -5.97
CA LEU A 53 11.81 14.85 -6.02
C LEU A 53 11.84 15.50 -4.63
N ASP A 54 11.39 14.81 -3.59
CA ASP A 54 11.48 15.30 -2.20
C ASP A 54 12.94 15.46 -1.76
N ILE A 55 13.80 14.50 -2.14
CA ILE A 55 15.26 14.61 -1.93
C ILE A 55 15.81 15.82 -2.70
N LEU A 56 15.39 16.00 -3.95
CA LEU A 56 15.84 17.13 -4.77
C LEU A 56 15.39 18.48 -4.18
N GLN A 57 14.19 18.56 -3.60
CA GLN A 57 13.71 19.75 -2.89
C GLN A 57 14.60 20.08 -1.69
N ASN A 58 14.96 19.07 -0.90
CA ASN A 58 15.89 19.24 0.21
C ASN A 58 17.28 19.70 -0.26
N ASP A 59 17.78 19.16 -1.38
CA ASP A 59 19.05 19.59 -1.99
C ASP A 59 19.01 21.07 -2.41
N TYR A 60 17.87 21.56 -2.93
CA TYR A 60 17.69 22.98 -3.24
C TYR A 60 17.67 23.85 -1.99
N CYS A 61 16.97 23.43 -0.94
CA CYS A 61 16.89 24.16 0.34
C CYS A 61 18.24 24.25 1.07
N ALA A 62 19.18 23.33 0.78
CA ALA A 62 20.52 23.34 1.35
C ALA A 62 21.50 24.29 0.64
N LEU A 63 21.09 24.94 -0.47
CA LEU A 63 21.93 25.89 -1.17
C LEU A 63 22.02 27.24 -0.42
N PRO A 64 23.13 27.98 -0.56
CA PRO A 64 23.28 29.29 0.08
C PRO A 64 22.25 30.33 -0.43
N ASP A 65 21.73 31.18 0.46
CA ASP A 65 20.70 32.20 0.20
C ASP A 65 21.00 33.19 -0.96
N LYS A 66 22.28 33.34 -1.33
CA LYS A 66 22.72 34.21 -2.43
C LYS A 66 22.38 33.67 -3.83
N VAL A 67 21.89 32.42 -3.92
CA VAL A 67 21.51 31.79 -5.18
C VAL A 67 20.02 32.10 -5.45
N ASN A 68 19.69 32.67 -6.62
CA ASN A 68 18.29 32.83 -7.01
C ASN A 68 17.71 31.45 -7.37
N LEU A 69 16.78 30.97 -6.54
CA LEU A 69 16.15 29.64 -6.67
C LEU A 69 14.69 29.70 -7.09
N LYS A 70 14.11 30.90 -7.25
CA LYS A 70 12.66 31.07 -7.37
C LYS A 70 12.08 30.26 -8.54
N ASP A 71 12.64 30.44 -9.73
CA ASP A 71 12.18 29.75 -10.94
C ASP A 71 12.37 28.22 -10.84
N SER A 72 13.50 27.78 -10.27
CA SER A 72 13.81 26.36 -10.07
C SER A 72 12.83 25.71 -9.10
N LEU A 73 12.50 26.37 -7.99
CA LEU A 73 11.56 25.87 -6.99
C LEU A 73 10.12 25.89 -7.49
N ASP A 74 9.70 26.94 -8.21
CA ASP A 74 8.37 26.99 -8.82
C ASP A 74 8.21 25.86 -9.85
N THR A 75 9.25 25.62 -10.66
CA THR A 75 9.29 24.50 -11.61
C THR A 75 9.24 23.15 -10.88
N LEU A 76 9.82 23.05 -9.69
CA LEU A 76 9.86 21.80 -8.91
C LEU A 76 8.50 21.52 -8.30
N SER A 77 7.85 22.54 -7.74
CA SER A 77 6.49 22.46 -7.20
C SER A 77 5.50 21.99 -8.26
N TYR A 78 5.51 22.61 -9.44
CA TYR A 78 4.66 22.18 -10.56
C TYR A 78 4.91 20.71 -10.94
N LEU A 79 6.17 20.27 -10.94
CA LEU A 79 6.52 18.90 -11.27
C LEU A 79 6.08 17.90 -10.19
N GLN A 80 6.15 18.27 -8.91
CA GLN A 80 5.66 17.46 -7.79
C GLN A 80 4.14 17.29 -7.88
N GLU A 81 3.41 18.38 -8.15
CA GLU A 81 1.96 18.34 -8.38
C GLU A 81 1.59 17.42 -9.55
N GLU A 82 2.28 17.55 -10.69
CA GLU A 82 2.05 16.69 -11.86
C GLU A 82 2.33 15.21 -11.57
N ALA A 83 3.36 14.91 -10.78
CA ALA A 83 3.69 13.54 -10.40
C ALA A 83 2.63 12.92 -9.48
N GLU A 84 2.09 13.70 -8.53
CA GLU A 84 1.00 13.27 -7.65
C GLU A 84 -0.31 13.09 -8.40
N GLU A 85 -0.67 13.99 -9.32
CA GLU A 85 -1.84 13.83 -10.20
C GLU A 85 -1.74 12.55 -11.03
N THR A 86 -0.55 12.28 -11.57
CA THR A 86 -0.27 11.07 -12.34
C THR A 86 -0.44 9.82 -11.47
N LYS A 87 0.07 9.83 -10.23
CA LYS A 87 -0.09 8.73 -9.25
C LYS A 87 -1.56 8.49 -8.92
N VAL A 88 -2.35 9.54 -8.67
CA VAL A 88 -3.80 9.42 -8.43
C VAL A 88 -4.48 8.78 -9.63
N SER A 89 -4.13 9.18 -10.86
CA SER A 89 -4.68 8.58 -12.07
C SER A 89 -4.43 7.07 -12.15
N PHE A 90 -3.22 6.60 -11.80
CA PHE A 90 -2.93 5.16 -11.73
C PHE A 90 -3.76 4.44 -10.66
N LEU A 91 -3.92 5.04 -9.48
CA LEU A 91 -4.71 4.46 -8.40
C LEU A 91 -6.19 4.33 -8.79
N VAL A 92 -6.77 5.34 -9.44
CA VAL A 92 -8.14 5.29 -9.96
C VAL A 92 -8.30 4.20 -11.01
N LEU A 93 -7.35 4.08 -11.96
CA LEU A 93 -7.38 3.03 -12.98
C LEU A 93 -7.25 1.62 -12.39
N LEU A 94 -6.36 1.43 -11.41
CA LEU A 94 -6.20 0.15 -10.71
C LEU A 94 -7.46 -0.21 -9.91
N SER A 95 -8.04 0.75 -9.20
CA SER A 95 -9.30 0.56 -8.48
C SER A 95 -10.44 0.17 -9.43
N ASN A 96 -10.53 0.81 -10.59
CA ASN A 96 -11.52 0.46 -11.61
C ASN A 96 -11.29 -0.95 -12.19
N TYR A 97 -10.03 -1.39 -12.31
CA TYR A 97 -9.70 -2.74 -12.75
C TYR A 97 -10.10 -3.79 -11.71
N GLU A 98 -9.86 -3.50 -10.43
CA GLU A 98 -10.29 -4.34 -9.32
C GLU A 98 -11.84 -4.43 -9.26
N SER A 99 -12.56 -3.32 -9.45
CA SER A 99 -14.03 -3.31 -9.49
C SER A 99 -14.65 -3.92 -10.77
N LYS A 100 -13.97 -3.89 -11.93
CA LYS A 100 -14.46 -4.52 -13.18
C LYS A 100 -14.29 -6.04 -13.19
N ASN A 101 -13.21 -6.55 -12.59
CA ASN A 101 -13.05 -8.00 -12.42
C ASN A 101 -14.07 -8.60 -11.43
N GLU A 102 -14.69 -7.78 -10.58
CA GLU A 102 -15.85 -8.17 -9.77
C GLU A 102 -17.17 -8.28 -10.57
N THR A 103 -17.27 -7.67 -11.76
CA THR A 103 -18.52 -7.64 -12.56
C THR A 103 -18.57 -8.64 -13.72
N VAL A 104 -17.44 -9.13 -14.26
CA VAL A 104 -17.44 -10.11 -15.36
C VAL A 104 -17.64 -11.56 -14.90
N ASN A 105 -17.50 -11.85 -13.61
CA ASN A 105 -17.73 -13.20 -13.07
C ASN A 105 -19.17 -13.48 -12.61
N ASN A 106 -20.14 -12.59 -12.87
CA ASN A 106 -21.51 -12.72 -12.39
C ASN A 106 -22.56 -12.68 -13.53
N ASN A 107 -22.54 -13.70 -14.38
CA ASN A 107 -23.72 -14.25 -15.03
C ASN A 107 -23.57 -15.77 -14.98
N SER A 108 -23.89 -16.45 -13.88
CA SER A 108 -25.28 -16.68 -13.52
C SER A 108 -25.35 -17.18 -12.07
N LYS A 109 -26.14 -16.47 -11.27
CA LYS A 109 -26.71 -16.88 -9.97
C LYS A 109 -25.71 -17.08 -8.83
N ASN A 110 -25.64 -16.05 -7.99
CA ASN A 110 -25.44 -16.10 -6.54
C ASN A 110 -24.26 -16.96 -6.06
N ASN A 111 -23.11 -16.32 -5.91
CA ASN A 111 -22.59 -16.06 -4.57
C ASN A 111 -21.53 -14.95 -4.69
N HIS A 112 -21.98 -13.70 -4.53
CA HIS A 112 -21.16 -12.76 -3.80
C HIS A 112 -20.72 -13.48 -2.53
N ALA A 113 -19.43 -13.77 -2.39
CA ALA A 113 -18.85 -13.77 -1.07
C ALA A 113 -18.88 -12.31 -0.60
N LYS A 114 -20.09 -11.81 -0.28
CA LYS A 114 -20.23 -11.09 0.98
C LYS A 114 -19.46 -11.94 1.97
N LEU A 115 -18.47 -11.37 2.64
CA LEU A 115 -18.09 -11.91 3.93
C LEU A 115 -19.41 -12.22 4.64
N PRO A 116 -19.63 -13.46 5.13
CA PRO A 116 -20.89 -13.81 5.76
C PRO A 116 -21.24 -12.71 6.77
N ASP A 117 -22.52 -12.43 7.00
CA ASP A 117 -23.00 -11.57 8.11
C ASP A 117 -22.57 -12.10 9.50
N LEU A 118 -21.58 -13.01 9.55
CA LEU A 118 -20.82 -13.37 10.72
C LEU A 118 -19.93 -12.19 11.14
N PRO A 119 -19.98 -11.80 12.42
CA PRO A 119 -19.02 -10.83 12.94
C PRO A 119 -17.61 -11.34 12.69
N LEU A 120 -16.75 -10.51 12.11
CA LEU A 120 -15.33 -10.81 12.01
C LEU A 120 -14.81 -11.11 13.42
N PRO A 121 -14.01 -12.17 13.60
CA PRO A 121 -13.45 -12.48 14.90
C PRO A 121 -12.63 -11.28 15.38
N THR A 122 -12.85 -10.87 16.62
CA THR A 122 -12.07 -9.81 17.25
C THR A 122 -11.14 -10.42 18.27
N PHE A 123 -9.99 -9.79 18.47
CA PHE A 123 -8.99 -10.27 19.42
C PHE A 123 -8.67 -9.17 20.41
N SER A 124 -8.95 -9.43 21.68
CA SER A 124 -8.78 -8.45 22.76
C SER A 124 -7.35 -8.40 23.33
N GLY A 125 -6.51 -9.40 23.00
CA GLY A 125 -5.18 -9.58 23.59
C GLY A 125 -5.13 -10.59 24.75
N LYS A 126 -6.23 -11.31 25.05
CA LYS A 126 -6.16 -12.40 26.04
C LYS A 126 -5.55 -13.66 25.45
N PHE A 127 -4.56 -14.22 26.14
CA PHE A 127 -3.86 -15.45 25.71
C PHE A 127 -4.80 -16.62 25.42
N GLN A 128 -5.84 -16.81 26.24
CA GLN A 128 -6.79 -17.91 26.09
C GLN A 128 -7.64 -17.79 24.82
N GLU A 129 -7.81 -16.59 24.28
CA GLU A 129 -8.61 -16.30 23.08
C GLU A 129 -7.78 -16.45 21.79
N PHE A 130 -6.45 -16.47 21.87
CA PHE A 130 -5.57 -16.33 20.71
C PHE A 130 -5.66 -17.50 19.72
N GLU A 131 -5.61 -18.74 20.18
CA GLU A 131 -5.67 -19.92 19.30
C GLU A 131 -6.99 -19.95 18.51
N GLN A 132 -8.11 -19.72 19.20
CA GLN A 132 -9.43 -19.68 18.59
C GLN A 132 -9.54 -18.52 17.59
N PHE A 133 -9.03 -17.35 17.96
CA PHE A 133 -8.97 -16.20 17.05
C PHE A 133 -8.13 -16.51 15.80
N ASN A 134 -6.91 -17.04 15.96
CA ASN A 134 -5.98 -17.31 14.87
C ASN A 134 -6.60 -18.30 13.87
N LEU A 135 -7.16 -19.40 14.37
CA LEU A 135 -7.82 -20.41 13.54
C LEU A 135 -9.01 -19.83 12.78
N GLN A 136 -9.88 -19.05 13.43
CA GLN A 136 -11.03 -18.43 12.78
C GLN A 136 -10.61 -17.38 11.76
N PHE A 137 -9.63 -16.54 12.10
CA PHE A 137 -9.14 -15.47 11.24
C PHE A 137 -8.43 -16.04 9.99
N MET A 138 -7.60 -17.07 10.14
CA MET A 138 -6.93 -17.72 9.02
C MET A 138 -7.91 -18.42 8.08
N ASN A 139 -8.96 -19.06 8.62
CA ASN A 139 -10.00 -19.69 7.79
C ASN A 139 -10.85 -18.69 7.00
N LEU A 140 -11.16 -17.52 7.58
CA LEU A 140 -12.02 -16.51 6.96
C LEU A 140 -11.25 -15.57 6.02
N ILE A 141 -10.04 -15.18 6.42
CA ILE A 141 -9.28 -14.08 5.81
C ILE A 141 -7.89 -14.55 5.36
N GLY A 142 -7.10 -15.14 6.25
CA GLY A 142 -5.69 -15.46 5.98
C GLY A 142 -5.47 -16.40 4.79
N ASN A 143 -6.28 -17.45 4.69
CA ASN A 143 -6.22 -18.45 3.62
C ASN A 143 -7.16 -18.13 2.45
N ASN A 144 -7.89 -17.01 2.51
CA ASN A 144 -8.82 -16.65 1.46
C ASN A 144 -8.04 -16.17 0.21
N PRO A 145 -8.09 -16.92 -0.91
CA PRO A 145 -7.35 -16.56 -2.12
C PRO A 145 -7.95 -15.36 -2.85
N SER A 146 -9.19 -14.95 -2.51
CA SER A 146 -9.83 -13.76 -3.07
C SER A 146 -9.36 -12.46 -2.43
N LEU A 147 -8.64 -12.52 -1.30
CA LEU A 147 -8.11 -11.35 -0.61
C LEU A 147 -6.62 -11.21 -0.86
N ASN A 148 -6.18 -9.99 -1.18
CA ASN A 148 -4.76 -9.67 -1.31
C ASN A 148 -4.11 -9.37 0.05
N GLU A 149 -2.77 -9.37 0.10
CA GLU A 149 -1.95 -9.08 1.29
C GLU A 149 -2.40 -7.80 2.05
N VAL A 150 -2.69 -6.72 1.33
CA VAL A 150 -3.08 -5.43 1.92
C VAL A 150 -4.47 -5.52 2.54
N GLN A 151 -5.41 -6.19 1.89
CA GLN A 151 -6.76 -6.42 2.42
C GLN A 151 -6.70 -7.29 3.67
N LYS A 152 -5.93 -8.38 3.65
CA LYS A 152 -5.71 -9.26 4.81
C LYS A 152 -5.12 -8.48 5.98
N LEU A 153 -4.13 -7.62 5.73
CA LEU A 153 -3.55 -6.72 6.74
C LEU A 153 -4.60 -5.76 7.32
N CYS A 154 -5.42 -5.11 6.48
CA CYS A 154 -6.48 -4.21 6.94
C CYS A 154 -7.50 -4.94 7.82
N TYR A 155 -7.92 -6.15 7.44
CA TYR A 155 -8.81 -6.97 8.27
C TYR A 155 -8.16 -7.37 9.59
N LEU A 156 -6.88 -7.76 9.55
CA LEU A 156 -6.15 -8.15 10.75
C LEU A 156 -6.06 -6.97 11.71
N LYS A 157 -5.62 -5.80 11.24
CA LYS A 157 -5.59 -4.54 12.00
C LYS A 157 -6.97 -4.18 12.56
N GLY A 158 -8.03 -4.33 11.78
CA GLY A 158 -9.40 -4.09 12.22
C GLY A 158 -9.92 -5.06 13.30
N ALA A 159 -9.39 -6.28 13.35
CA ALA A 159 -9.77 -7.32 14.30
C ALA A 159 -9.10 -7.16 15.67
N LEU A 160 -7.92 -6.55 15.75
CA LEU A 160 -7.20 -6.33 17.00
C LEU A 160 -7.86 -5.21 17.83
N LYS A 161 -8.05 -5.46 19.12
CA LYS A 161 -8.65 -4.55 20.11
C LYS A 161 -7.81 -4.53 21.38
N ASN A 162 -7.94 -3.47 22.17
CA ASN A 162 -7.32 -3.31 23.49
C ASN A 162 -5.80 -3.60 23.48
N GLU A 163 -5.32 -4.60 24.23
CA GLU A 163 -3.89 -4.91 24.32
C GLU A 163 -3.32 -5.41 22.98
N ALA A 164 -4.13 -6.08 22.16
CA ALA A 164 -3.70 -6.57 20.86
C ALA A 164 -3.48 -5.44 19.84
N SER A 165 -4.18 -4.30 19.96
CA SER A 165 -4.02 -3.19 19.01
C SER A 165 -2.67 -2.47 19.14
N ILE A 166 -1.94 -2.69 20.23
CA ILE A 166 -0.61 -2.10 20.44
C ILE A 166 0.41 -2.75 19.48
N ILE A 167 0.29 -4.06 19.21
CA ILE A 167 1.23 -4.80 18.34
C ILE A 167 1.15 -4.35 16.88
N GLN A 168 -0.02 -3.83 16.48
CA GLN A 168 -0.25 -3.30 15.14
C GLN A 168 0.64 -2.10 14.78
N SER A 169 1.06 -1.27 15.76
CA SER A 169 1.83 -0.05 15.45
C SER A 169 3.22 -0.36 14.88
N ASP A 170 3.71 -1.57 15.10
CA ASP A 170 5.11 -1.91 14.85
C ASP A 170 5.29 -2.71 13.55
N GLN A 171 4.20 -3.05 12.86
CA GLN A 171 4.20 -4.04 11.76
C GLN A 171 3.51 -3.52 10.48
N ASP A 172 4.22 -3.67 9.36
CA ASP A 172 3.86 -3.10 8.05
C ASP A 172 3.29 -4.10 7.05
N THR A 173 3.35 -5.41 7.32
CA THR A 173 2.80 -6.46 6.43
C THR A 173 1.89 -7.44 7.17
N PHE A 174 1.05 -8.18 6.43
CA PHE A 174 0.19 -9.21 7.01
C PHE A 174 1.01 -10.28 7.72
N ASP A 175 2.03 -10.81 7.04
CA ASP A 175 2.94 -11.81 7.58
C ASP A 175 3.68 -11.32 8.84
N SER A 176 4.18 -10.07 8.84
CA SER A 176 4.95 -9.55 9.96
C SER A 176 4.07 -9.31 11.20
N LEU A 177 2.85 -8.82 10.99
CA LEU A 177 1.86 -8.65 12.06
C LEU A 177 1.38 -10.00 12.60
N MET A 178 1.07 -10.96 11.74
CA MET A 178 0.65 -12.30 12.16
C MET A 178 1.72 -12.99 13.00
N LYS A 179 2.97 -12.98 12.51
CA LYS A 179 4.11 -13.55 13.22
C LYS A 179 4.36 -12.88 14.57
N ALA A 180 4.19 -11.56 14.67
CA ALA A 180 4.32 -10.84 15.93
C ALA A 180 3.25 -11.27 16.96
N LEU A 181 2.02 -11.52 16.50
CA LEU A 181 0.94 -12.04 17.34
C LEU A 181 1.22 -13.47 17.81
N GLU A 182 1.65 -14.36 16.91
CA GLU A 182 2.05 -15.74 17.25
C GLU A 182 3.17 -15.72 18.31
N VAL A 183 4.26 -14.99 18.05
CA VAL A 183 5.38 -14.88 19.00
C VAL A 183 4.93 -14.38 20.38
N ARG A 184 3.99 -13.43 20.42
CA ARG A 184 3.53 -12.81 21.66
C ARG A 184 2.54 -13.68 22.44
N TYR A 185 1.64 -14.40 21.76
CA TYR A 185 0.49 -15.05 22.39
C TYR A 185 0.48 -16.58 22.33
N GLU A 186 1.22 -17.23 21.40
CA GLU A 186 1.43 -18.68 21.44
C GLU A 186 2.47 -19.08 22.49
N ASN A 187 3.56 -18.30 22.63
CA ASN A 187 4.68 -18.66 23.52
C ASN A 187 4.34 -18.65 25.02
N THR A 188 3.24 -18.04 25.44
CA THR A 188 2.86 -17.97 26.86
C THR A 188 1.97 -19.13 27.30
N ARG A 189 1.35 -19.87 26.37
CA ARG A 189 0.61 -21.10 26.72
C ARG A 189 1.55 -22.18 27.26
N ALA A 190 2.77 -22.23 26.73
CA ALA A 190 3.84 -23.10 27.23
C ALA A 190 4.31 -22.75 28.66
N LEU A 191 4.09 -21.51 29.14
CA LEU A 191 4.46 -21.09 30.50
C LEU A 191 3.32 -21.24 31.51
N VAL A 192 2.06 -21.13 31.09
CA VAL A 192 0.90 -21.28 31.99
C VAL A 192 0.63 -22.75 32.35
N ASP A 193 0.90 -23.69 31.44
CA ASP A 193 0.82 -25.14 31.72
C ASP A 193 1.96 -25.66 32.64
N ILE A 194 3.02 -24.87 32.85
CA ILE A 194 4.09 -25.22 33.80
C ILE A 194 3.73 -24.75 35.24
N LEU A 195 2.71 -23.90 35.39
CA LEU A 195 2.34 -23.27 36.66
C LEU A 195 0.91 -23.59 37.14
N SER A 196 0.19 -24.52 36.50
CA SER A 196 -1.07 -25.11 37.01
C SER A 196 -0.84 -26.50 37.60
#